data_AF-A0A2A7B4P8-F1
#
_entry.id   AF-A0A2A7B4P8-F1
#
_cell.length_a   1.000
_cell.length_b   1.000
_cell.length_c   1.000
_cell.angle_alpha   90.00
_cell.angle_beta   90.00
_cell.angle_gamma   90.00
#
_symmetry.space_group_name_H-M   'P 1'
#
loop_
_entity.id
_entity.type
_entity.pdbx_description
1 polymer ?
#
loop_
_entity_poly.entity_id
_entity_poly.type
_entity_poly.pdbx_seq_one_letter_code
_entity_poly.pdbx_strand_id
1 'polypeptide(L)' 'MVKTSEMSIELKQELAFTKEELAELEAAKKMPITFDADCPETTPERAVKFRRVNPPRNRMDAHGA' A
#
# COMPACT_ATOMS: atom_id res chain seq x y z
N MET A 1 -14.16 2.02 -4.43
CA MET A 1 -13.89 1.26 -5.67
C MET A 1 -14.43 2.08 -6.83
N VAL A 2 -13.61 2.48 -7.80
CA VAL A 2 -14.08 3.23 -8.97
C VAL A 2 -14.74 2.27 -9.95
N LYS A 3 -15.91 2.61 -10.49
CA LYS A 3 -16.64 1.78 -11.46
C LYS A 3 -16.22 2.14 -12.88
N THR A 4 -15.43 1.29 -13.51
CA THR A 4 -14.91 1.51 -14.87
C THR A 4 -15.99 1.36 -15.96
N SER A 5 -17.13 0.74 -15.66
CA SER A 5 -18.26 0.58 -16.58
C SER A 5 -18.94 1.91 -16.95
N GLU A 6 -18.87 2.92 -16.09
CA GLU A 6 -19.55 4.22 -16.28
C GLU A 6 -18.66 5.26 -16.99
N MET A 7 -17.39 4.95 -17.26
CA MET A 7 -16.47 5.90 -17.90
C MET A 7 -16.56 5.86 -19.43
N SER A 8 -16.47 7.05 -20.04
CA SER A 8 -16.37 7.21 -21.50
C SER A 8 -15.12 6.54 -22.05
N ILE A 9 -15.16 6.19 -23.34
CA ILE A 9 -14.05 5.51 -24.01
C ILE A 9 -12.79 6.39 -24.03
N GLU A 10 -12.97 7.69 -24.24
CA GLU A 10 -11.88 8.69 -24.23
C GLU A 10 -11.21 8.76 -22.86
N LEU A 11 -12.00 8.86 -21.78
CA LEU A 11 -11.47 8.92 -20.41
C LEU A 11 -10.72 7.62 -20.03
N LYS A 12 -11.18 6.46 -20.55
CA LYS A 12 -10.47 5.19 -20.37
C LYS A 12 -9.14 5.15 -21.10
N GLN A 13 -9.03 5.80 -22.26
CA GLN A 13 -7.79 5.87 -23.03
C GLN A 13 -6.79 6.83 -22.39
N GLU A 14 -7.24 7.98 -21.88
CA GLU A 14 -6.39 8.92 -21.14
C GLU A 14 -5.84 8.32 -19.84
N LEU A 15 -6.64 7.47 -19.17
CA LEU A 15 -6.25 6.80 -17.94
C LEU A 15 -5.54 5.45 -18.17
N ALA A 16 -5.42 5.00 -19.41
CA ALA A 16 -4.72 3.77 -19.73
C ALA A 16 -3.21 4.00 -19.70
N PHE A 17 -2.47 3.02 -19.18
CA PHE A 17 -1.01 3.04 -19.23
C PHE A 17 -0.50 3.11 -20.67
N THR A 18 0.59 3.86 -20.85
CA THR A 18 1.34 3.86 -22.09
C THR A 18 2.00 2.49 -22.33
N LYS A 19 2.40 2.23 -23.57
CA LYS A 19 3.07 0.96 -23.93
C LYS A 19 4.38 0.76 -23.15
N GLU A 20 5.08 1.85 -22.85
CA GLU A 20 6.34 1.84 -22.09
C GLU A 20 6.08 1.48 -20.62
N GLU A 21 5.10 2.12 -19.98
CA GLU A 21 4.71 1.81 -18.59
C GLU A 21 4.23 0.36 -18.43
N LEU A 22 3.52 -0.19 -19.43
CA LEU A 22 3.11 -1.59 -19.42
C LEU A 22 4.32 -2.54 -19.48
N ALA A 23 5.34 -2.22 -20.29
CA ALA A 23 6.56 -3.01 -20.38
C ALA A 23 7.37 -2.96 -19.08
N GLU A 24 7.43 -1.81 -18.42
CA GLU A 24 8.06 -1.66 -17.10
C GLU A 24 7.33 -2.47 -16.02
N LEU A 25 6.00 -2.44 -16.02
CA LEU A 25 5.18 -3.25 -15.10
C LEU A 25 5.41 -4.76 -15.32
N GLU A 26 5.52 -5.21 -16.57
CA GLU A 26 5.85 -6.61 -16.88
C GLU A 26 7.25 -7.00 -16.43
N ALA A 27 8.24 -6.12 -16.62
CA ALA A 27 9.61 -6.35 -16.16
C ALA A 27 9.67 -6.42 -14.63
N ALA A 28 9.00 -5.50 -13.92
CA ALA A 28 8.90 -5.49 -12.47
C ALA A 28 8.23 -6.76 -11.93
N LYS A 29 7.17 -7.25 -12.59
CA LYS A 29 6.52 -8.52 -12.21
C LYS A 29 7.44 -9.74 -12.35
N LYS A 30 8.36 -9.73 -13.32
CA LYS A 30 9.35 -10.81 -13.51
C LYS A 30 10.47 -10.77 -12.49
N MET A 31 10.64 -9.66 -11.77
CA MET A 31 11.61 -9.49 -10.69
C MET A 31 10.89 -9.58 -9.34
N PRO A 32 10.62 -10.80 -8.80
CA PRO A 32 9.95 -10.94 -7.52
C PRO A 32 10.79 -10.27 -6.41
N ILE A 33 10.11 -9.58 -5.49
CA ILE A 33 10.74 -9.08 -4.27
C ILE A 33 11.14 -10.30 -3.44
N THR A 34 12.45 -10.58 -3.36
CA THR A 34 12.98 -11.68 -2.54
C THR A 34 13.29 -11.16 -1.15
N PHE A 35 12.67 -11.76 -0.14
CA PHE A 35 13.04 -11.53 1.26
C PHE A 35 14.19 -12.47 1.63
N ASP A 36 15.33 -11.88 1.97
CA ASP A 36 16.52 -12.64 2.38
C ASP A 36 16.40 -13.11 3.85
N ALA A 37 17.27 -14.02 4.27
CA ALA A 37 17.38 -14.47 5.66
C ALA A 37 17.60 -13.30 6.64
N ASP A 38 18.30 -12.24 6.20
CA ASP A 38 18.56 -11.03 6.97
C ASP A 38 17.36 -10.07 7.00
N CYS A 39 16.43 -10.17 6.04
CA CYS A 39 15.23 -9.35 5.94
C CYS A 39 13.99 -10.22 5.66
N PRO A 40 13.58 -11.06 6.62
CA PRO A 40 12.44 -11.95 6.43
C PRO A 40 11.14 -11.15 6.37
N GLU A 41 10.14 -11.70 5.68
CA GLU A 41 8.80 -11.13 5.65
C GLU A 41 8.31 -10.82 7.07
N THR A 42 7.75 -9.62 7.25
CA THR A 42 7.16 -9.23 8.53
C THR A 42 5.92 -10.08 8.75
N THR A 43 6.04 -11.08 9.64
CA THR A 43 4.91 -11.93 9.98
C THR A 43 3.83 -11.13 10.71
N PRO A 44 2.54 -11.53 10.61
CA PRO A 44 1.46 -10.90 11.37
C PRO A 44 1.73 -10.83 12.88
N GLU A 45 2.39 -11.84 13.43
CA GLU A 45 2.81 -11.89 14.83
C GLU A 45 3.83 -10.80 15.19
N ARG A 46 4.78 -10.50 14.28
CA ARG A 46 5.71 -9.38 14.43
C ARG A 46 4.99 -8.04 14.29
N ALA A 47 4.04 -7.91 13.38
CA ALA A 47 3.23 -6.70 13.20
C ALA A 47 2.46 -6.33 14.49
N VAL A 48 1.94 -7.33 15.22
CA VAL A 48 1.28 -7.12 16.52
C VAL A 48 2.24 -6.59 17.59
N LYS A 49 3.54 -6.90 17.51
CA LYS A 49 4.55 -6.37 18.45
C LYS A 49 4.89 -4.89 18.19
N PHE A 50 4.61 -4.37 17.01
CA PHE A 50 4.67 -2.93 16.72
C PHE A 50 3.45 -2.15 17.26
N ARG A 51 2.62 -2.78 18.12
CA ARG A 51 1.63 -2.07 18.94
C ARG A 51 2.28 -0.81 19.53
N ARG A 52 1.61 0.33 19.37
CA ARG A 52 2.07 1.64 19.85
C ARG A 52 2.61 1.51 21.27
N VAL A 53 3.90 1.79 21.44
CA VAL A 53 4.56 1.90 22.75
C VAL A 53 4.02 3.07 23.57
N ASN A 54 3.38 4.04 22.91
CA ASN A 54 2.66 5.11 23.57
C ASN A 54 1.21 4.68 23.85
N PRO A 55 0.79 4.67 25.13
CA PRO A 55 -0.61 4.55 25.47
C PRO A 55 -1.43 5.56 24.66
N PRO A 56 -2.65 5.20 24.21
CA PRO A 56 -3.53 6.16 23.59
C PRO A 56 -3.73 7.33 24.57
N ARG A 57 -3.35 8.55 24.16
CA ARG A 57 -3.57 9.74 24.97
C ARG A 57 -5.07 9.85 25.24
N ASN A 58 -5.45 9.71 26.50
CA ASN A 58 -6.81 9.89 26.94
C ASN A 58 -7.16 11.37 26.70
N ARG A 59 -8.12 11.67 25.82
CA ARG A 59 -8.47 13.06 25.50
C ARG A 59 -9.20 13.75 26.66
N MET A 60 -9.62 13.00 27.67
CA MET A 60 -10.32 13.50 28.86
C MET A 60 -9.39 14.30 29.79
N ASP A 61 -8.08 14.05 29.75
CA ASP A 61 -7.13 14.70 30.66
C ASP A 61 -6.52 16.00 30.08
N ALA A 62 -6.95 16.42 28.88
CA ALA A 62 -6.43 17.64 28.24
C ALA A 62 -7.04 18.95 28.79
N HIS A 63 -8.01 18.86 29.71
CA HIS A 63 -8.55 19.99 30.48
C HIS A 63 -8.74 19.58 31.94
N GLY A 64 -7.67 19.55 32.72
CA GLY A 64 -7.74 19.14 34.12
C GLY A 64 -6.46 19.33 34.92
N ALA A 65 -5.91 20.54 34.93
CA ALA A 65 -5.16 21.20 36.02
C ALA A 65 -4.54 22.49 35.48
#